data_AF-A0A1F9F6M6-F1
#
_entry.id   AF-A0A1F9F6M6-F1
#
_cell.length_a   1.000
_cell.length_b   1.000
_cell.length_c   1.000
_cell.angle_alpha   90.00
_cell.angle_beta   90.00
_cell.angle_gamma   90.00
#
_symmetry.space_group_name_H-M   'P 1'
#
loop_
_entity.id
_entity.type
_entity.pdbx_description
1 polymer ?
#
loop_
_entity_poly.entity_id
_entity_poly.type
_entity_poly.pdbx_seq_one_letter_code
_entity_poly.pdbx_strand_id
1 'polypeptide(L)'
;MVAEGTSAGVDKNKALADEARPVFERLRKGLKNVQLYRHNTERYPEYLDPFVKGLQELLARHSMISLKLDAVAYKLGQHVVFEDDGREANLIYPLWQAGIRLLIFKNGVTADEILRFFLLCFGASEAERKNRGEDIITQLWKAELECIEYVVVEGFKVVADEELEDVEVEVEKVVAYLYRQLQSNSDDYLRFARVNSEDLDMQLDGVDQMRGSVIQGVTATPGDKARIQQMLGREEARQLSKMVVVLFQLLELDTTEENFEDVAEAFVQLLDALLLSENFAAIQQIRERFHHSGQKPNAKQATRDLVQRCELRFVGRMGESQRVQAIGNTLNSGIAKDPDGVRNYLYALGVDAIPSLIDMLETLQLLPNRRLVCDVLAAIGGAYVETFAQRLTHPSSNLVKDMIYVIDKVNPPNKFQIFATVLEHPNAILRLETLAVIGRSGGDECFDYIARVIKQHPDAQMRSQAARMLPNFPADKGAGLLLGIIVSEAFEKASDSEKKALFAAVVMMHAPQTDQFLRDIFDQKSGMFAKKRVDDMKLLAIGGLEAAPSIPGLQMLAQVAQDLKRHNKDVCEAARAAAINVKAKLLGS
;
A
#
# COMPACT_ATOMS: atom_id res chain seq x y z
N MET A 1 -1.54 -2.69 42.68
CA MET A 1 -1.18 -4.07 42.31
C MET A 1 -1.06 -4.14 40.80
N VAL A 2 0.09 -3.77 40.26
CA VAL A 2 0.39 -3.79 38.82
C VAL A 2 1.79 -4.38 38.69
N ALA A 3 1.90 -5.72 38.70
CA ALA A 3 3.20 -6.39 38.58
C ALA A 3 3.16 -7.88 38.14
N GLU A 4 2.00 -8.54 38.04
CA GLU A 4 1.95 -10.00 37.79
C GLU A 4 1.61 -10.42 36.35
N GLY A 5 1.23 -9.49 35.46
CA GLY A 5 0.85 -9.82 34.08
C GLY A 5 2.01 -9.96 33.08
N THR A 6 3.18 -9.39 33.37
CA THR A 6 4.27 -9.24 32.39
C THR A 6 5.30 -10.38 32.42
N SER A 7 5.43 -11.14 33.51
CA SER A 7 6.48 -12.18 33.63
C SER A 7 6.15 -13.47 32.86
N ALA A 8 4.88 -13.89 32.81
CA ALA A 8 4.47 -15.17 32.21
C ALA A 8 4.60 -15.21 30.67
N GLY A 9 4.48 -14.08 29.99
CA GLY A 9 4.69 -13.97 28.53
C GLY A 9 6.17 -13.94 28.14
N VAL A 10 7.02 -13.34 28.99
CA VAL A 10 8.48 -13.26 28.79
C VAL A 10 9.12 -14.64 28.95
N ASP A 11 8.67 -15.46 29.92
CA ASP A 11 9.17 -16.81 30.13
C ASP A 11 8.81 -17.79 28.99
N LYS A 12 7.61 -17.67 28.39
CA LYS A 12 7.22 -18.50 27.23
C LYS A 12 8.01 -18.15 25.97
N ASN A 13 8.21 -16.87 25.68
CA ASN A 13 8.96 -16.42 24.50
C ASN A 13 10.44 -16.80 24.60
N LYS A 14 11.02 -16.76 25.81
CA LYS A 14 12.39 -17.20 26.07
C LYS A 14 12.56 -18.70 25.84
N ALA A 15 11.67 -19.53 26.39
CA ALA A 15 11.70 -20.97 26.19
C ALA A 15 11.57 -21.34 24.69
N LEU A 16 10.62 -20.71 23.98
CA LEU A 16 10.45 -20.91 22.54
C LEU A 16 11.67 -20.45 21.73
N ALA A 17 12.29 -19.33 22.11
CA ALA A 17 13.50 -18.83 21.46
C ALA A 17 14.69 -19.78 21.65
N ASP A 18 14.86 -20.37 22.83
CA ASP A 18 15.92 -21.33 23.11
C ASP A 18 15.72 -22.65 22.35
N GLU A 19 14.46 -23.06 22.12
CA GLU A 19 14.13 -24.19 21.25
C GLU A 19 14.31 -23.89 19.76
N ALA A 20 14.01 -22.67 19.33
CA ALA A 20 14.11 -22.26 17.93
C ALA A 20 15.56 -22.02 17.48
N ARG A 21 16.42 -21.48 18.34
CA ARG A 21 17.83 -21.17 18.02
C ARG A 21 18.59 -22.33 17.35
N PRO A 22 18.59 -23.58 17.86
CA PRO A 22 19.28 -24.69 17.20
C PRO A 22 18.68 -25.07 15.84
N VAL A 23 17.39 -24.80 15.60
CA VAL A 23 16.74 -24.99 14.29
C VAL A 23 17.26 -23.95 13.30
N PHE A 24 17.30 -22.66 13.69
CA PHE A 24 17.80 -21.57 12.85
C PHE A 24 19.34 -21.62 12.63
N GLU A 25 20.10 -22.30 13.48
CA GLU A 25 21.50 -22.64 13.17
C GLU A 25 21.63 -23.64 12.00
N ARG A 26 20.67 -24.57 11.87
CA ARG A 26 20.63 -25.48 10.71
C ARG A 26 20.29 -24.71 9.44
N LEU A 27 19.44 -23.69 9.54
CA LEU A 27 19.19 -22.76 8.44
C LEU A 27 20.53 -22.14 7.99
N ARG A 28 21.27 -21.49 8.89
CA ARG A 28 22.56 -20.86 8.57
C ARG A 28 23.50 -21.81 7.81
N LYS A 29 23.60 -23.07 8.25
CA LYS A 29 24.42 -24.10 7.57
C LYS A 29 23.89 -24.44 6.17
N GLY A 30 22.58 -24.62 6.02
CA GLY A 30 21.93 -24.84 4.74
C GLY A 30 22.18 -23.71 3.75
N LEU A 31 22.06 -22.45 4.20
CA LEU A 31 22.29 -21.27 3.36
C LEU A 31 23.74 -21.16 2.90
N LYS A 32 24.71 -21.44 3.78
CA LYS A 32 26.13 -21.49 3.41
C LYS A 32 26.39 -22.53 2.31
N ASN A 33 25.74 -23.69 2.38
CA ASN A 33 25.86 -24.72 1.36
C ASN A 33 25.21 -24.30 0.02
N VAL A 34 24.00 -23.71 0.06
CA VAL A 34 23.35 -23.14 -1.13
C VAL A 34 24.25 -22.10 -1.81
N GLN A 35 24.91 -21.24 -1.02
CA GLN A 35 25.84 -20.23 -1.52
C GLN A 35 27.17 -20.79 -2.04
N LEU A 36 27.69 -21.87 -1.44
CA LEU A 36 28.92 -22.51 -1.90
C LEU A 36 28.69 -23.29 -3.20
N TYR A 37 27.49 -23.86 -3.37
CA TYR A 37 27.10 -24.69 -4.50
C TYR A 37 25.98 -24.05 -5.34
N ARG A 38 26.11 -22.76 -5.67
CA ARG A 38 25.08 -21.99 -6.42
C ARG A 38 24.68 -22.63 -7.75
N HIS A 39 25.61 -23.32 -8.40
CA HIS A 39 25.39 -24.00 -9.69
C HIS A 39 24.59 -25.31 -9.57
N ASN A 40 24.36 -25.83 -8.36
CA ASN A 40 23.72 -27.12 -8.14
C ASN A 40 22.33 -26.94 -7.49
N THR A 41 21.42 -26.31 -8.22
CA THR A 41 20.06 -25.95 -7.77
C THR A 41 19.20 -27.17 -7.41
N GLU A 42 19.46 -28.32 -8.03
CA GLU A 42 18.73 -29.58 -7.76
C GLU A 42 18.95 -30.09 -6.32
N ARG A 43 20.06 -29.71 -5.68
CA ARG A 43 20.41 -30.15 -4.32
C ARG A 43 20.04 -29.15 -3.23
N TYR A 44 19.45 -28.01 -3.57
CA TYR A 44 19.01 -27.03 -2.56
C TYR A 44 17.99 -27.61 -1.55
N PRO A 45 17.01 -28.45 -1.95
CA PRO A 45 16.15 -29.12 -0.99
C PRO A 45 16.95 -29.93 0.05
N GLU A 46 18.00 -30.65 -0.38
CA GLU A 46 18.85 -31.45 0.52
C GLU A 46 19.60 -30.58 1.55
N TYR A 47 20.03 -29.38 1.15
CA TYR A 47 20.73 -28.46 2.04
C TYR A 47 19.82 -27.82 3.08
N LEU A 48 18.55 -27.60 2.75
CA LEU A 48 17.56 -26.99 3.64
C LEU A 48 16.76 -28.02 4.46
N ASP A 49 16.74 -29.29 4.07
CA ASP A 49 16.00 -30.37 4.73
C ASP A 49 16.21 -30.43 6.27
N PRO A 50 17.45 -30.29 6.82
CA PRO A 50 17.64 -30.28 8.27
C PRO A 50 16.95 -29.11 9.00
N PHE A 51 16.81 -27.96 8.33
CA PHE A 51 16.04 -26.82 8.83
C PHE A 51 14.54 -27.08 8.73
N VAL A 52 14.06 -27.52 7.55
CA VAL A 52 12.63 -27.80 7.31
C VAL A 52 12.09 -28.78 8.36
N LYS A 53 12.78 -29.90 8.59
CA LYS A 53 12.38 -30.89 9.59
C LYS A 53 12.35 -30.32 11.00
N GLY A 54 13.39 -29.57 11.38
CA GLY A 54 13.45 -28.92 12.69
C GLY A 54 12.34 -27.87 12.87
N LEU A 55 11.98 -27.15 11.82
CA LEU A 55 10.91 -26.16 11.85
C LEU A 55 9.54 -26.84 11.95
N GLN A 56 9.30 -27.91 11.19
CA GLN A 56 8.06 -28.70 11.27
C GLN A 56 7.86 -29.31 12.66
N GLU A 57 8.91 -29.84 13.29
CA GLU A 57 8.86 -30.34 14.68
C GLU A 57 8.52 -29.25 15.70
N LEU A 58 9.01 -28.03 15.47
CA LEU A 58 8.72 -26.90 16.34
C LEU A 58 7.27 -26.39 16.14
N LEU A 59 6.82 -26.33 14.89
CA LEU A 59 5.47 -25.93 14.52
C LEU A 59 4.40 -26.95 14.92
N ALA A 60 4.72 -28.25 14.93
CA ALA A 60 3.83 -29.28 15.45
C ALA A 60 3.50 -29.08 16.95
N ARG A 61 4.42 -28.45 17.71
CA ARG A 61 4.27 -28.21 19.15
C ARG A 61 3.66 -26.85 19.47
N HIS A 62 3.92 -25.83 18.65
CA HIS A 62 3.51 -24.45 18.92
C HIS A 62 2.46 -23.89 17.93
N SER A 63 2.04 -24.68 16.94
CA SER A 63 1.10 -24.35 15.85
C SER A 63 1.58 -23.25 14.89
N MET A 64 2.28 -22.24 15.38
CA MET A 64 2.92 -21.19 14.60
C MET A 64 4.14 -20.63 15.35
N ILE A 65 5.05 -20.02 14.60
CA ILE A 65 6.17 -19.24 15.15
C ILE A 65 6.12 -17.88 14.46
N SER A 66 6.05 -16.82 15.27
CA SER A 66 6.06 -15.45 14.76
C SER A 66 7.38 -14.78 15.13
N LEU A 67 8.14 -14.36 14.12
CA LEU A 67 9.45 -13.74 14.24
C LEU A 67 9.34 -12.25 13.96
N LYS A 68 9.85 -11.43 14.89
CA LYS A 68 10.09 -10.00 14.65
C LYS A 68 11.39 -9.84 13.85
N LEU A 69 11.34 -9.01 12.81
CA LEU A 69 12.49 -8.67 11.97
C LEU A 69 13.05 -7.32 12.37
N ASP A 70 14.33 -7.32 12.72
CA ASP A 70 15.15 -6.10 12.76
C ASP A 70 16.07 -6.05 11.55
N ALA A 71 16.93 -5.03 11.43
CA ALA A 71 17.83 -4.88 10.28
C ALA A 71 18.81 -6.05 10.11
N VAL A 72 19.14 -6.77 11.19
CA VAL A 72 20.19 -7.80 11.23
C VAL A 72 19.80 -9.10 11.94
N ALA A 73 18.57 -9.20 12.48
CA ALA A 73 18.17 -10.36 13.29
C ALA A 73 16.68 -10.73 13.19
N TYR A 74 16.39 -12.02 13.40
CA TYR A 74 15.07 -12.52 13.74
C TYR A 74 14.96 -12.74 15.25
N LYS A 75 13.91 -12.18 15.86
CA LYS A 75 13.67 -12.20 17.30
C LYS A 75 12.33 -12.85 17.64
N LEU A 76 12.29 -13.58 18.75
CA LEU A 76 11.07 -14.02 19.43
C LEU A 76 10.92 -13.22 20.72
N GLY A 77 9.97 -12.28 20.74
CA GLY A 77 9.93 -11.25 21.78
C GLY A 77 11.23 -10.44 21.76
N GLN A 78 11.97 -10.44 22.87
CA GLN A 78 13.27 -9.76 23.00
C GLN A 78 14.48 -10.68 22.70
N HIS A 79 14.26 -11.96 22.38
CA HIS A 79 15.34 -12.94 22.25
C HIS A 79 15.72 -13.19 20.79
N VAL A 80 16.99 -13.01 20.46
CA VAL A 80 17.53 -13.30 19.13
C VAL A 80 17.57 -14.83 18.90
N VAL A 81 17.00 -15.24 17.77
CA VAL A 81 16.90 -16.63 17.32
C VAL A 81 17.81 -16.87 16.11
N PHE A 82 17.94 -15.86 15.26
CA PHE A 82 18.80 -15.89 14.08
C PHE A 82 19.38 -14.50 13.87
N GLU A 83 20.67 -14.44 13.55
CA GLU A 83 21.40 -13.20 13.28
C GLU A 83 22.17 -13.38 11.98
N ASP A 84 22.16 -12.36 11.14
CA ASP A 84 22.84 -12.33 9.85
C ASP A 84 23.84 -11.17 9.84
N ASP A 85 25.10 -11.49 10.16
CA ASP A 85 26.24 -10.58 10.20
C ASP A 85 27.02 -10.53 8.86
N GLY A 86 26.53 -11.26 7.84
CA GLY A 86 27.19 -11.42 6.56
C GLY A 86 26.87 -10.30 5.56
N ARG A 87 27.90 -9.71 4.97
CA ARG A 87 27.74 -8.84 3.77
C ARG A 87 27.31 -9.63 2.53
N GLU A 88 27.54 -10.93 2.50
CA GLU A 88 27.20 -11.80 1.37
C GLU A 88 26.04 -12.73 1.76
N ALA A 89 24.93 -12.61 1.02
CA ALA A 89 23.66 -13.34 1.18
C ALA A 89 22.83 -13.01 2.43
N ASN A 90 22.73 -11.71 2.71
CA ASN A 90 21.87 -11.16 3.75
C ASN A 90 20.38 -11.47 3.46
N LEU A 91 19.77 -12.32 4.29
CA LEU A 91 18.34 -12.66 4.18
C LEU A 91 17.42 -11.64 4.85
N ILE A 92 17.94 -10.92 5.84
CA ILE A 92 17.13 -10.14 6.78
C ILE A 92 16.96 -8.72 6.25
N TYR A 93 18.05 -8.09 5.86
CA TYR A 93 18.08 -6.69 5.45
C TYR A 93 17.22 -6.40 4.22
N PRO A 94 17.19 -7.23 3.14
CA PRO A 94 16.31 -6.97 2.01
C PRO A 94 14.82 -7.02 2.38
N LEU A 95 14.42 -7.93 3.26
CA LEU A 95 13.04 -8.02 3.75
C LEU A 95 12.72 -6.82 4.63
N TRP A 96 13.64 -6.43 5.51
CA TRP A 96 13.48 -5.26 6.37
C TRP A 96 13.43 -3.95 5.57
N GLN A 97 14.29 -3.77 4.56
CA GLN A 97 14.25 -2.61 3.66
C GLN A 97 12.94 -2.54 2.88
N ALA A 98 12.36 -3.70 2.54
CA ALA A 98 11.06 -3.82 1.91
C ALA A 98 9.88 -3.62 2.89
N GLY A 99 10.13 -3.20 4.13
CA GLY A 99 9.07 -2.91 5.10
C GLY A 99 8.50 -4.14 5.81
N ILE A 100 9.04 -5.34 5.58
CA ILE A 100 8.62 -6.54 6.33
C ILE A 100 9.17 -6.44 7.76
N ARG A 101 8.29 -6.56 8.75
CA ARG A 101 8.63 -6.47 10.18
C ARG A 101 8.25 -7.70 10.98
N LEU A 102 7.37 -8.52 10.43
CA LEU A 102 6.94 -9.78 11.04
C LEU A 102 6.98 -10.89 9.98
N LEU A 103 7.46 -12.06 10.37
CA LEU A 103 7.43 -13.27 9.56
C LEU A 103 6.86 -14.41 10.39
N ILE A 104 5.82 -15.05 9.90
CA ILE A 104 5.10 -16.11 10.60
C ILE A 104 5.22 -17.40 9.80
N PHE A 105 5.68 -18.46 10.47
CA PHE A 105 5.61 -19.82 9.94
C PHE A 105 4.46 -20.55 10.62
N LYS A 106 3.63 -21.24 9.83
CA LYS A 106 2.49 -22.03 10.32
C LYS A 106 2.74 -23.52 10.19
N ASN A 107 2.12 -24.29 11.07
CA ASN A 107 2.10 -25.74 10.96
C ASN A 107 1.49 -26.15 9.61
N GLY A 108 2.13 -27.11 8.94
CA GLY A 108 1.82 -27.48 7.56
C GLY A 108 2.84 -26.99 6.52
N VAL A 109 3.80 -26.13 6.91
CA VAL A 109 4.84 -25.63 6.00
C VAL A 109 5.61 -26.78 5.32
N THR A 110 5.75 -26.69 4.00
CA THR A 110 6.40 -27.73 3.19
C THR A 110 7.86 -27.38 2.84
N ALA A 111 8.68 -28.39 2.53
CA ALA A 111 10.07 -28.17 2.10
C ALA A 111 10.17 -27.31 0.84
N ASP A 112 9.24 -27.52 -0.09
CA ASP A 112 9.16 -26.79 -1.35
C ASP A 112 8.77 -25.33 -1.13
N GLU A 113 7.79 -25.08 -0.25
CA GLU A 113 7.38 -23.72 0.12
C GLU A 113 8.50 -22.92 0.80
N ILE A 114 9.24 -23.54 1.72
CA ILE A 114 10.42 -22.93 2.36
C ILE A 114 11.50 -22.63 1.33
N LEU A 115 11.76 -23.57 0.42
CA LEU A 115 12.73 -23.38 -0.64
C LEU A 115 12.34 -22.23 -1.57
N ARG A 116 11.06 -22.16 -1.99
CA ARG A 116 10.54 -21.04 -2.81
C ARG A 116 10.71 -19.71 -2.08
N PHE A 117 10.31 -19.61 -0.81
CA PHE A 117 10.48 -18.41 0.00
C PHE A 117 11.95 -17.95 0.03
N PHE A 118 12.87 -18.86 0.34
CA PHE A 118 14.29 -18.51 0.40
C PHE A 118 14.87 -18.17 -0.97
N LEU A 119 14.47 -18.86 -2.05
CA LEU A 119 14.91 -18.53 -3.40
C LEU A 119 14.47 -17.12 -3.82
N LEU A 120 13.28 -16.67 -3.41
CA LEU A 120 12.82 -15.29 -3.64
C LEU A 120 13.64 -14.29 -2.82
N CYS A 121 14.07 -14.67 -1.61
CA CYS A 121 14.98 -13.86 -0.80
C CYS A 121 16.41 -13.82 -1.36
N PHE A 122 16.89 -14.92 -1.98
CA PHE A 122 18.25 -15.08 -2.53
C PHE A 122 18.43 -14.55 -3.95
N GLY A 123 17.39 -14.66 -4.80
CA GLY A 123 17.45 -14.57 -6.26
C GLY A 123 17.63 -13.17 -6.83
N ALA A 124 18.32 -12.31 -6.10
CA ALA A 124 18.28 -10.90 -6.33
C ALA A 124 19.63 -10.29 -5.94
N SER A 125 20.67 -10.65 -6.70
CA SER A 125 21.83 -9.76 -6.81
C SER A 125 21.32 -8.37 -7.19
N GLU A 126 21.91 -7.29 -6.69
CA GLU A 126 21.48 -5.94 -7.05
C GLU A 126 21.42 -5.71 -8.58
N ALA A 127 22.28 -6.43 -9.32
CA ALA A 127 22.31 -6.46 -10.78
C ALA A 127 21.05 -7.11 -11.42
N GLU A 128 20.48 -8.16 -10.82
CA GLU A 128 19.24 -8.80 -11.29
C GLU A 128 17.98 -8.05 -10.82
N ARG A 129 18.03 -7.40 -9.64
CA ARG A 129 16.95 -6.52 -9.15
C ARG A 129 16.72 -5.33 -10.08
N LYS A 130 17.78 -4.73 -10.62
CA LYS A 130 17.70 -3.65 -11.62
C LYS A 130 17.13 -4.09 -12.96
N ASN A 131 17.35 -5.35 -13.37
CA ASN A 131 16.88 -5.86 -14.66
C ASN A 131 15.46 -6.44 -14.65
N ARG A 132 14.89 -6.78 -13.48
CA ARG A 132 13.56 -7.42 -13.37
C ARG A 132 12.40 -6.48 -13.02
N GLY A 133 12.66 -5.25 -12.58
CA GLY A 133 11.62 -4.21 -12.39
C GLY A 133 10.56 -4.48 -11.30
N GLU A 134 10.57 -5.64 -10.62
CA GLU A 134 9.60 -6.01 -9.60
C GLU A 134 10.25 -6.11 -8.20
N ASP A 135 9.64 -5.46 -7.20
CA ASP A 135 10.11 -5.49 -5.81
C ASP A 135 9.87 -6.86 -5.12
N ILE A 136 10.60 -7.11 -4.03
CA ILE A 136 10.54 -8.39 -3.29
C ILE A 136 9.16 -8.66 -2.67
N ILE A 137 8.41 -7.61 -2.33
CA ILE A 137 7.05 -7.72 -1.77
C ILE A 137 6.11 -8.29 -2.83
N THR A 138 6.18 -7.74 -4.05
CA THR A 138 5.39 -8.18 -5.19
C THR A 138 5.73 -9.62 -5.57
N GLN A 139 7.00 -10.01 -5.47
CA GLN A 139 7.44 -11.38 -5.72
C GLN A 139 6.95 -12.38 -4.65
N LEU A 140 7.05 -12.02 -3.37
CA LEU A 140 6.51 -12.83 -2.26
C LEU A 140 4.99 -12.94 -2.32
N TRP A 141 4.30 -11.89 -2.79
CA TRP A 141 2.86 -11.90 -3.01
C TRP A 141 2.45 -12.87 -4.12
N LYS A 142 3.11 -12.80 -5.29
CA LYS A 142 2.86 -13.72 -6.42
C LYS A 142 3.20 -15.19 -6.11
N ALA A 143 4.04 -15.43 -5.10
CA ALA A 143 4.46 -16.78 -4.72
C ALA A 143 3.36 -17.58 -4.02
N GLU A 144 2.28 -16.93 -3.59
CA GLU A 144 1.09 -17.56 -2.97
C GLU A 144 1.45 -18.62 -1.90
N LEU A 145 2.35 -18.27 -0.99
CA LEU A 145 2.77 -19.16 0.11
C LEU A 145 1.58 -19.36 1.08
N GLU A 146 1.26 -20.61 1.39
CA GLU A 146 0.09 -21.01 2.19
C GLU A 146 0.34 -20.98 3.70
N CYS A 147 1.55 -21.35 4.13
CA CYS A 147 1.98 -21.51 5.51
C CYS A 147 3.09 -20.54 5.94
N ILE A 148 3.46 -19.59 5.07
CA ILE A 148 4.40 -18.51 5.38
C ILE A 148 3.68 -17.17 5.19
N GLU A 149 3.50 -16.44 6.28
CA GLU A 149 2.86 -15.12 6.29
C GLU A 149 3.85 -14.05 6.71
N TYR A 150 3.62 -12.82 6.27
CA TYR A 150 4.46 -11.69 6.61
C TYR A 150 3.65 -10.41 6.74
N VAL A 151 4.12 -9.50 7.58
CA VAL A 151 3.51 -8.18 7.80
C VAL A 151 4.42 -7.12 7.21
N VAL A 152 3.85 -6.27 6.36
CA VAL A 152 4.50 -5.11 5.75
C VAL A 152 3.95 -3.84 6.37
N VAL A 153 4.84 -2.97 6.83
CA VAL A 153 4.49 -1.63 7.30
C VAL A 153 4.85 -0.63 6.21
N GLU A 154 3.83 -0.02 5.57
CA GLU A 154 4.02 1.01 4.54
C GLU A 154 4.14 2.40 5.21
N GLY A 155 5.09 3.22 4.75
CA GLY A 155 5.29 4.59 5.26
C GLY A 155 6.67 4.85 5.90
N PHE A 156 7.41 3.80 6.25
CA PHE A 156 8.77 3.95 6.80
C PHE A 156 9.81 4.03 5.67
N LYS A 157 10.06 5.24 5.17
CA LYS A 157 11.37 5.53 4.58
C LYS A 157 12.26 6.01 5.71
N VAL A 158 13.25 5.21 6.09
CA VAL A 158 14.36 5.68 6.92
C VAL A 158 14.98 6.86 6.19
N VAL A 159 14.61 8.08 6.60
CA VAL A 159 15.35 9.26 6.21
C VAL A 159 16.67 9.13 6.94
N ALA A 160 17.79 9.31 6.25
CA ALA A 160 19.13 9.05 6.77
C ALA A 160 19.52 9.90 8.02
N ASP A 161 18.62 10.75 8.52
CA ASP A 161 18.78 11.69 9.63
C ASP A 161 17.79 11.44 10.80
N GLU A 162 16.95 10.38 10.78
CA GLU A 162 16.16 9.99 11.97
C GLU A 162 17.00 9.13 12.91
N GLU A 163 16.99 9.44 14.22
CA GLU A 163 17.67 8.64 15.23
C GLU A 163 17.01 7.25 15.29
N LEU A 164 17.83 6.20 15.17
CA LEU A 164 17.39 4.79 15.11
C LEU A 164 16.48 4.40 16.28
N GLU A 165 16.68 5.01 17.45
CA GLU A 165 15.91 4.73 18.67
C GLU A 165 14.45 5.19 18.57
N ASP A 166 14.17 6.34 17.96
CA ASP A 166 12.80 6.86 17.82
C ASP A 166 11.97 6.01 16.84
N VAL A 167 12.60 5.55 15.75
CA VAL A 167 12.01 4.64 14.76
C VAL A 167 11.70 3.28 15.37
N GLU A 168 12.58 2.75 16.24
CA GLU A 168 12.37 1.46 16.90
C GLU A 168 11.19 1.46 17.88
N VAL A 169 10.98 2.57 18.61
CA VAL A 169 9.91 2.70 19.62
C VAL A 169 8.52 2.75 18.99
N GLU A 170 8.34 3.46 17.86
CA GLU A 170 7.07 3.49 17.14
C GLU A 170 6.73 2.14 16.50
N VAL A 171 7.74 1.48 15.92
CA VAL A 171 7.59 0.15 15.30
C VAL A 171 7.24 -0.92 16.33
N GLU A 172 7.79 -0.85 17.54
CA GLU A 172 7.49 -1.83 18.60
C GLU A 172 6.02 -1.76 19.06
N LYS A 173 5.41 -0.56 19.08
CA LYS A 173 3.98 -0.39 19.38
C LYS A 173 3.09 -1.00 18.31
N VAL A 174 3.42 -0.80 17.03
CA VAL A 174 2.68 -1.37 15.88
C VAL A 174 2.73 -2.90 15.91
N VAL A 175 3.92 -3.45 16.14
CA VAL A 175 4.12 -4.91 16.23
C VAL A 175 3.40 -5.49 17.46
N ALA A 176 3.43 -4.81 18.61
CA ALA A 176 2.72 -5.24 19.81
C ALA A 176 1.19 -5.22 19.65
N TYR A 177 0.65 -4.23 18.93
CA TYR A 177 -0.77 -4.16 18.57
C TYR A 177 -1.19 -5.34 17.67
N LEU A 178 -0.42 -5.59 16.61
CA LEU A 178 -0.66 -6.70 15.69
C LEU A 178 -0.57 -8.08 16.36
N TYR A 179 0.42 -8.29 17.24
CA TYR A 179 0.52 -9.52 18.04
C TYR A 179 -0.71 -9.74 18.92
N ARG A 180 -1.30 -8.67 19.48
CA ARG A 180 -2.48 -8.74 20.33
C ARG A 180 -3.72 -9.17 19.55
N GLN A 181 -3.86 -8.66 18.32
CA GLN A 181 -4.95 -9.02 17.41
C GLN A 181 -4.80 -10.43 16.82
N LEU A 182 -3.57 -10.87 16.57
CA LEU A 182 -3.26 -12.24 16.14
C LEU A 182 -3.59 -13.30 17.21
N GLN A 183 -3.59 -12.93 18.48
CA GLN A 183 -3.96 -13.84 19.58
C GLN A 183 -5.46 -13.88 19.86
N SER A 184 -6.25 -12.88 19.41
CA SER A 184 -7.69 -12.81 19.68
C SER A 184 -8.56 -13.51 18.63
N ASN A 185 -8.10 -13.61 17.37
CA ASN A 185 -8.86 -14.26 16.29
C ASN A 185 -8.24 -15.62 15.95
N SER A 186 -8.70 -16.69 16.59
CA SER A 186 -8.09 -18.01 16.42
C SER A 186 -8.48 -18.79 15.16
N ASP A 187 -9.16 -18.19 14.18
CA ASP A 187 -9.47 -18.87 12.90
C ASP A 187 -9.51 -17.92 11.68
N ASP A 188 -9.13 -16.64 11.84
CA ASP A 188 -9.08 -15.72 10.70
C ASP A 188 -7.76 -15.84 9.94
N TYR A 189 -7.87 -16.18 8.66
CA TYR A 189 -6.76 -16.23 7.71
C TYR A 189 -6.27 -14.82 7.37
N LEU A 190 -5.43 -14.25 8.24
CA LEU A 190 -4.73 -13.00 8.00
C LEU A 190 -3.56 -13.23 7.02
N ARG A 191 -3.86 -13.38 5.74
CA ARG A 191 -2.81 -13.50 4.73
C ARG A 191 -1.94 -12.24 4.63
N PHE A 192 -2.50 -11.06 4.93
CA PHE A 192 -1.78 -9.77 4.85
C PHE A 192 -2.42 -8.73 5.78
N ALA A 193 -1.63 -8.08 6.64
CA ALA A 193 -2.02 -6.86 7.34
C ALA A 193 -1.06 -5.73 6.92
N ARG A 194 -1.61 -4.69 6.30
CA ARG A 194 -0.92 -3.41 6.09
C ARG A 194 -1.44 -2.45 7.15
N VAL A 195 -0.56 -1.97 8.02
CA VAL A 195 -0.93 -1.04 9.10
C VAL A 195 -0.24 0.29 8.84
N ASN A 196 -1.02 1.36 8.84
CA ASN A 196 -0.51 2.73 8.85
C ASN A 196 -0.31 3.20 10.30
N SER A 197 0.67 4.06 10.54
CA SER A 197 0.99 4.60 11.88
C SER A 197 -0.20 5.33 12.52
N GLU A 198 -1.05 5.94 11.70
CA GLU A 198 -2.23 6.69 12.13
C GLU A 198 -3.42 5.83 12.58
N ASP A 199 -3.52 4.59 12.09
CA ASP A 199 -4.60 3.67 12.50
C ASP A 199 -4.40 3.16 13.94
N LEU A 200 -3.18 3.32 14.49
CA LEU A 200 -2.78 2.82 15.80
C LEU A 200 -3.32 3.66 16.97
N ASP A 201 -3.57 4.95 16.75
CA ASP A 201 -3.96 5.89 17.81
C ASP A 201 -5.45 5.84 18.17
N MET A 202 -6.30 5.24 17.32
CA MET A 202 -7.76 5.36 17.44
C MET A 202 -8.49 4.16 18.07
N GLN A 203 -7.85 3.01 18.32
CA GLN A 203 -8.55 1.78 18.70
C GLN A 203 -8.04 1.12 19.98
N LEU A 204 -7.94 1.91 21.05
CA LEU A 204 -7.80 1.41 22.41
C LEU A 204 -9.09 1.63 23.18
N ASP A 205 -10.10 0.80 22.97
CA ASP A 205 -11.13 0.56 23.98
C ASP A 205 -11.91 -0.74 23.75
N GLY A 206 -11.85 -1.63 24.76
CA GLY A 206 -12.83 -2.67 25.05
C GLY A 206 -12.88 -3.89 24.11
N VAL A 207 -12.62 -5.08 24.64
CA VAL A 207 -13.62 -6.18 24.80
C VAL A 207 -12.94 -7.38 25.46
N ASP A 208 -13.61 -7.88 26.51
CA ASP A 208 -13.28 -9.02 27.36
C ASP A 208 -14.14 -10.24 26.94
N GLN A 209 -13.57 -11.47 27.02
CA GLN A 209 -14.22 -12.77 27.36
C GLN A 209 -15.32 -13.35 26.40
N MET A 210 -15.57 -14.66 26.19
CA MET A 210 -15.22 -15.95 26.81
C MET A 210 -15.56 -17.15 25.87
N ARG A 211 -14.71 -18.19 25.93
CA ARG A 211 -14.87 -19.67 25.82
C ARG A 211 -16.01 -20.33 25.02
N GLY A 212 -15.60 -21.26 24.13
CA GLY A 212 -16.43 -22.29 23.49
C GLY A 212 -16.32 -23.69 24.14
N SER A 213 -17.39 -24.49 24.01
CA SER A 213 -17.48 -25.89 24.41
C SER A 213 -17.50 -26.81 23.18
N VAL A 214 -16.75 -27.91 23.23
CA VAL A 214 -16.59 -28.87 22.13
C VAL A 214 -17.72 -29.91 22.16
N ILE A 215 -18.43 -30.08 21.04
CA ILE A 215 -19.37 -31.19 20.83
C ILE A 215 -18.60 -32.35 20.20
N GLN A 216 -18.59 -33.51 20.86
CA GLN A 216 -18.08 -34.77 20.30
C GLN A 216 -19.16 -35.45 19.45
N GLY A 217 -18.86 -35.67 18.17
CA GLY A 217 -19.65 -36.50 17.27
C GLY A 217 -18.81 -36.90 16.06
N VAL A 218 -19.11 -38.07 15.47
CA VAL A 218 -18.47 -38.55 14.24
C VAL A 218 -18.68 -37.52 13.14
N THR A 219 -17.62 -36.83 12.74
CA THR A 219 -17.67 -35.81 11.70
C THR A 219 -17.65 -36.46 10.32
N ALA A 220 -18.43 -35.90 9.39
CA ALA A 220 -18.38 -36.29 7.99
C ALA A 220 -16.95 -36.20 7.46
N THR A 221 -16.53 -37.17 6.63
CA THR A 221 -15.19 -37.13 6.06
C THR A 221 -15.02 -35.89 5.15
N PRO A 222 -13.81 -35.36 4.97
CA PRO A 222 -13.57 -34.25 4.04
C PRO A 222 -14.09 -34.54 2.62
N GLY A 223 -14.03 -35.81 2.18
CA GLY A 223 -14.57 -36.25 0.90
C GLY A 223 -16.10 -36.25 0.84
N ASP A 224 -16.78 -36.64 1.93
CA ASP A 224 -18.24 -36.55 2.02
C ASP A 224 -18.72 -35.10 2.02
N LYS A 225 -18.00 -34.23 2.73
CA LYS A 225 -18.28 -32.79 2.76
C LYS A 225 -18.14 -32.18 1.36
N ALA A 226 -17.05 -32.48 0.65
CA ALA A 226 -16.81 -31.98 -0.71
C ALA A 226 -17.87 -32.47 -1.70
N ARG A 227 -18.25 -33.76 -1.64
CA ARG A 227 -19.29 -34.34 -2.51
C ARG A 227 -20.66 -33.72 -2.26
N ILE A 228 -21.05 -33.58 -0.99
CA ILE A 228 -22.33 -32.98 -0.61
C ILE A 228 -22.36 -31.50 -1.01
N GLN A 229 -21.28 -30.75 -0.79
CA GLN A 229 -21.16 -29.35 -1.24
C GLN A 229 -21.30 -29.23 -2.77
N GLN A 230 -20.69 -30.13 -3.53
CA GLN A 230 -20.80 -30.12 -4.99
C GLN A 230 -22.21 -30.47 -5.49
N MET A 231 -22.90 -31.41 -4.83
CA MET A 231 -24.28 -31.77 -5.15
C MET A 231 -25.26 -30.63 -4.82
N LEU A 232 -25.12 -30.04 -3.63
CA LEU A 232 -25.91 -28.87 -3.20
C LEU A 232 -25.74 -27.70 -4.16
N GLY A 233 -24.51 -27.31 -4.49
CA GLY A 233 -24.27 -26.18 -5.39
C GLY A 233 -24.83 -26.37 -6.80
N ARG A 234 -24.80 -27.60 -7.34
CA ARG A 234 -25.41 -27.91 -8.66
C ARG A 234 -26.93 -27.87 -8.62
N GLU A 235 -27.53 -28.34 -7.53
CA GLU A 235 -28.99 -28.37 -7.39
C GLU A 235 -29.54 -26.96 -7.14
N GLU A 236 -28.89 -26.17 -6.29
CA GLU A 236 -29.22 -24.76 -6.04
C GLU A 236 -29.17 -23.92 -7.31
N ALA A 237 -28.10 -24.01 -8.11
CA ALA A 237 -27.98 -23.27 -9.37
C ALA A 237 -29.09 -23.65 -10.38
N ARG A 238 -29.47 -24.93 -10.43
CA ARG A 238 -30.54 -25.42 -11.32
C ARG A 238 -31.93 -24.99 -10.85
N GLN A 239 -32.16 -24.89 -9.53
CA GLN A 239 -33.42 -24.41 -8.98
C GLN A 239 -33.58 -22.90 -9.18
N LEU A 240 -32.54 -22.12 -8.89
CA LEU A 240 -32.54 -20.66 -9.08
C LEU A 240 -32.82 -20.26 -10.52
N SER A 241 -32.15 -20.88 -11.50
CA SER A 241 -32.37 -20.61 -12.92
C SER A 241 -33.82 -20.91 -13.37
N LYS A 242 -34.43 -21.99 -12.86
CA LYS A 242 -35.85 -22.28 -13.12
C LYS A 242 -36.78 -21.26 -12.46
N MET A 243 -36.53 -20.87 -11.22
CA MET A 243 -37.33 -19.86 -10.51
C MET A 243 -37.33 -18.53 -11.27
N VAL A 244 -36.16 -18.06 -11.72
CA VAL A 244 -36.06 -16.85 -12.56
C VAL A 244 -36.93 -16.98 -13.81
N VAL A 245 -36.88 -18.12 -14.50
CA VAL A 245 -37.71 -18.35 -15.70
C VAL A 245 -39.20 -18.27 -15.39
N VAL A 246 -39.65 -18.91 -14.32
CA VAL A 246 -41.06 -18.93 -13.90
C VAL A 246 -41.54 -17.54 -13.50
N LEU A 247 -40.77 -16.79 -12.71
CA LEU A 247 -41.14 -15.44 -12.29
C LEU A 247 -41.32 -14.49 -13.49
N PHE A 248 -40.43 -14.57 -14.48
CA PHE A 248 -40.58 -13.77 -15.70
C PHE A 248 -41.75 -14.22 -16.58
N GLN A 249 -42.07 -15.52 -16.62
CA GLN A 249 -43.27 -15.99 -17.33
C GLN A 249 -44.54 -15.46 -16.67
N LEU A 250 -44.60 -15.53 -15.34
CA LEU A 250 -45.71 -15.03 -14.55
C LEU A 250 -45.86 -13.51 -14.73
N LEU A 251 -44.74 -12.76 -14.71
CA LEU A 251 -44.71 -11.33 -14.98
C LEU A 251 -45.24 -10.97 -16.38
N GLU A 252 -44.89 -11.74 -17.41
CA GLU A 252 -45.24 -11.43 -18.80
C GLU A 252 -46.64 -11.87 -19.23
N LEU A 253 -47.15 -12.97 -18.67
CA LEU A 253 -48.37 -13.63 -19.14
C LEU A 253 -49.55 -13.51 -18.18
N ASP A 254 -49.30 -13.60 -16.88
CA ASP A 254 -50.34 -13.82 -15.86
C ASP A 254 -50.47 -12.67 -14.84
N THR A 255 -49.62 -11.65 -14.94
CA THR A 255 -49.63 -10.51 -14.00
C THR A 255 -50.64 -9.45 -14.43
N THR A 256 -51.45 -9.03 -13.47
CA THR A 256 -52.43 -7.93 -13.54
C THR A 256 -52.12 -6.93 -12.42
N GLU A 257 -52.83 -5.80 -12.38
CA GLU A 257 -52.68 -4.84 -11.28
C GLU A 257 -53.03 -5.44 -9.90
N GLU A 258 -53.89 -6.46 -9.83
CA GLU A 258 -54.31 -7.07 -8.56
C GLU A 258 -53.23 -7.94 -7.93
N ASN A 259 -52.42 -8.63 -8.74
CA ASN A 259 -51.38 -9.54 -8.26
C ASN A 259 -49.95 -8.99 -8.43
N PHE A 260 -49.79 -7.79 -9.00
CA PHE A 260 -48.49 -7.16 -9.25
C PHE A 260 -47.61 -7.11 -8.00
N GLU A 261 -48.19 -6.77 -6.85
CA GLU A 261 -47.45 -6.64 -5.58
C GLU A 261 -46.80 -7.97 -5.15
N ASP A 262 -47.52 -9.09 -5.28
CA ASP A 262 -47.00 -10.42 -4.94
C ASP A 262 -45.84 -10.82 -5.86
N VAL A 263 -45.96 -10.52 -7.16
CA VAL A 263 -44.92 -10.83 -8.15
C VAL A 263 -43.68 -9.98 -7.94
N ALA A 264 -43.87 -8.69 -7.69
CA ALA A 264 -42.76 -7.78 -7.44
C ALA A 264 -42.03 -8.14 -6.14
N GLU A 265 -42.75 -8.53 -5.09
CA GLU A 265 -42.15 -8.98 -3.84
C GLU A 265 -41.36 -10.29 -4.00
N ALA A 266 -41.84 -11.22 -4.84
CA ALA A 266 -41.09 -12.45 -5.15
C ALA A 266 -39.73 -12.16 -5.82
N PHE A 267 -39.63 -11.14 -6.69
CA PHE A 267 -38.35 -10.69 -7.24
C PHE A 267 -37.43 -10.09 -6.17
N VAL A 268 -37.98 -9.39 -5.17
CA VAL A 268 -37.21 -8.84 -4.06
C VAL A 268 -36.67 -9.94 -3.14
N GLN A 269 -37.49 -10.95 -2.84
CA GLN A 269 -37.04 -12.12 -2.07
C GLN A 269 -35.94 -12.90 -2.81
N LEU A 270 -36.06 -13.00 -4.13
CA LEU A 270 -35.01 -13.59 -4.97
C LEU A 270 -33.71 -12.77 -4.92
N LEU A 271 -33.79 -11.43 -4.94
CA LEU A 271 -32.63 -10.55 -4.77
C LEU A 271 -31.92 -10.84 -3.44
N ASP A 272 -32.66 -10.95 -2.34
CA ASP A 272 -32.09 -11.22 -1.01
C ASP A 272 -31.36 -12.56 -0.96
N ALA A 273 -31.94 -13.60 -1.56
CA ALA A 273 -31.30 -14.92 -1.66
C ALA A 273 -30.02 -14.89 -2.51
N LEU A 274 -30.01 -14.13 -3.61
CA LEU A 274 -28.84 -14.01 -4.48
C LEU A 274 -27.72 -13.19 -3.84
N LEU A 275 -28.04 -12.15 -3.08
CA LEU A 275 -27.06 -11.39 -2.31
C LEU A 275 -26.43 -12.23 -1.20
N LEU A 276 -27.23 -12.99 -0.47
CA LEU A 276 -26.75 -13.89 0.58
C LEU A 276 -25.79 -14.96 0.04
N SER A 277 -26.01 -15.42 -1.20
CA SER A 277 -25.17 -16.40 -1.88
C SER A 277 -24.04 -15.77 -2.72
N GLU A 278 -23.84 -14.45 -2.64
CA GLU A 278 -22.84 -13.68 -3.39
C GLU A 278 -22.93 -13.88 -4.93
N ASN A 279 -24.12 -14.20 -5.45
CA ASN A 279 -24.33 -14.51 -6.87
C ASN A 279 -24.71 -13.26 -7.68
N PHE A 280 -23.76 -12.33 -7.80
CA PHE A 280 -23.94 -11.06 -8.51
C PHE A 280 -24.20 -11.25 -10.01
N ALA A 281 -23.60 -12.27 -10.63
CA ALA A 281 -23.86 -12.63 -12.02
C ALA A 281 -25.35 -12.91 -12.30
N ALA A 282 -26.04 -13.64 -11.42
CA ALA A 282 -27.46 -13.91 -11.56
C ALA A 282 -28.33 -12.64 -11.41
N ILE A 283 -27.96 -11.74 -10.49
CA ILE A 283 -28.63 -10.44 -10.33
C ILE A 283 -28.54 -9.63 -11.63
N GLN A 284 -27.36 -9.62 -12.25
CA GLN A 284 -27.16 -8.96 -13.53
C GLN A 284 -28.01 -9.57 -14.66
N GLN A 285 -28.09 -10.91 -14.74
CA GLN A 285 -28.96 -11.59 -15.70
C GLN A 285 -30.45 -11.24 -15.52
N ILE A 286 -30.92 -11.11 -14.27
CA ILE A 286 -32.29 -10.69 -13.98
C ILE A 286 -32.54 -9.27 -14.52
N ARG A 287 -31.61 -8.34 -14.28
CA ARG A 287 -31.69 -6.96 -14.81
C ARG A 287 -31.75 -6.91 -16.33
N GLU A 288 -30.84 -7.62 -16.99
CA GLU A 288 -30.83 -7.72 -18.46
C GLU A 288 -32.14 -8.31 -18.97
N ARG A 289 -32.72 -9.27 -18.26
CA ARG A 289 -33.99 -9.87 -18.63
C ARG A 289 -35.17 -8.91 -18.47
N PHE A 290 -35.22 -8.09 -17.41
CA PHE A 290 -36.20 -7.00 -17.31
C PHE A 290 -36.15 -6.08 -18.53
N HIS A 291 -34.95 -5.63 -18.90
CA HIS A 291 -34.74 -4.78 -20.07
C HIS A 291 -35.25 -5.41 -21.36
N HIS A 292 -34.87 -6.67 -21.64
CA HIS A 292 -35.32 -7.39 -22.82
C HIS A 292 -36.85 -7.61 -22.82
N SER A 293 -37.43 -7.95 -21.67
CA SER A 293 -38.87 -8.15 -21.54
C SER A 293 -39.67 -6.87 -21.78
N GLY A 294 -39.18 -5.72 -21.31
CA GLY A 294 -39.79 -4.41 -21.54
C GLY A 294 -39.75 -3.97 -23.02
N GLN A 295 -38.76 -4.42 -23.78
CA GLN A 295 -38.55 -4.07 -25.19
C GLN A 295 -39.19 -5.02 -26.20
N LYS A 296 -39.87 -6.09 -25.75
CA LYS A 296 -40.47 -7.08 -26.65
C LYS A 296 -41.46 -6.41 -27.63
N PRO A 297 -41.27 -6.52 -28.96
CA PRO A 297 -42.10 -5.84 -29.96
C PRO A 297 -43.58 -6.19 -29.86
N ASN A 298 -43.87 -7.45 -29.50
CA ASN A 298 -45.22 -8.01 -29.47
C ASN A 298 -45.89 -7.92 -28.08
N ALA A 299 -45.22 -7.35 -27.07
CA ALA A 299 -45.80 -7.19 -25.73
C ALA A 299 -46.84 -6.06 -25.73
N LYS A 300 -47.96 -6.26 -25.01
CA LYS A 300 -48.97 -5.22 -24.78
C LYS A 300 -48.38 -4.09 -23.94
N GLN A 301 -48.86 -2.86 -24.12
CA GLN A 301 -48.36 -1.70 -23.36
C GLN A 301 -48.49 -1.90 -21.84
N ALA A 302 -49.64 -2.40 -21.37
CA ALA A 302 -49.83 -2.68 -19.94
C ALA A 302 -48.79 -3.67 -19.38
N THR A 303 -48.42 -4.70 -20.15
CA THR A 303 -47.36 -5.65 -19.74
C THR A 303 -46.00 -4.96 -19.67
N ARG A 304 -45.68 -4.08 -20.63
CA ARG A 304 -44.44 -3.30 -20.60
C ARG A 304 -44.36 -2.40 -19.37
N ASP A 305 -45.47 -1.73 -19.04
CA ASP A 305 -45.55 -0.85 -17.88
C ASP A 305 -45.36 -1.64 -16.56
N LEU A 306 -45.97 -2.82 -16.44
CA LEU A 306 -45.77 -3.73 -15.29
C LEU A 306 -44.31 -4.19 -15.18
N VAL A 307 -43.70 -4.61 -16.28
CA VAL A 307 -42.28 -5.01 -16.31
C VAL A 307 -41.37 -3.87 -15.87
N GLN A 308 -41.61 -2.66 -16.38
CA GLN A 308 -40.83 -1.48 -16.02
C GLN A 308 -40.99 -1.11 -14.54
N ARG A 309 -42.21 -1.17 -13.99
CA ARG A 309 -42.45 -0.95 -12.55
C ARG A 309 -41.75 -1.99 -11.69
N CYS A 310 -41.78 -3.27 -12.08
CA CYS A 310 -41.04 -4.33 -11.39
C CYS A 310 -39.52 -4.10 -11.44
N GLU A 311 -38.98 -3.71 -12.60
CA GLU A 311 -37.55 -3.39 -12.77
C GLU A 311 -37.14 -2.24 -11.84
N LEU A 312 -37.91 -1.14 -11.84
CA LEU A 312 -37.67 0.01 -10.96
C LEU A 312 -37.70 -0.38 -9.49
N ARG A 313 -38.67 -1.23 -9.07
CA ARG A 313 -38.74 -1.73 -7.69
C ARG A 313 -37.53 -2.61 -7.37
N PHE A 314 -37.15 -3.52 -8.26
CA PHE A 314 -35.99 -4.40 -8.07
C PHE A 314 -34.70 -3.59 -7.90
N VAL A 315 -34.43 -2.64 -8.79
CA VAL A 315 -33.25 -1.77 -8.72
C VAL A 315 -33.30 -0.84 -7.50
N GLY A 316 -34.46 -0.27 -7.19
CA GLY A 316 -34.64 0.55 -5.99
C GLY A 316 -34.31 -0.23 -4.71
N ARG A 317 -34.72 -1.50 -4.64
CA ARG A 317 -34.39 -2.39 -3.51
C ARG A 317 -32.92 -2.74 -3.45
N MET A 318 -32.23 -2.88 -4.58
CA MET A 318 -30.78 -3.10 -4.64
C MET A 318 -29.99 -1.98 -3.95
N GLY A 319 -30.46 -0.74 -4.07
CA GLY A 319 -29.80 0.45 -3.51
C GLY A 319 -30.12 0.75 -2.04
N GLU A 320 -30.97 -0.05 -1.38
CA GLU A 320 -31.29 0.18 0.03
C GLU A 320 -30.04 0.05 0.91
N SER A 321 -29.88 0.98 1.85
CA SER A 321 -28.70 1.09 2.71
C SER A 321 -28.31 -0.23 3.38
N GLN A 322 -29.29 -1.05 3.80
CA GLN A 322 -29.03 -2.35 4.42
C GLN A 322 -28.35 -3.34 3.46
N ARG A 323 -28.76 -3.37 2.18
CA ARG A 323 -28.16 -4.26 1.17
C ARG A 323 -26.78 -3.77 0.74
N VAL A 324 -26.62 -2.45 0.59
CA VAL A 324 -25.31 -1.85 0.31
C VAL A 324 -24.34 -2.14 1.45
N GLN A 325 -24.76 -1.99 2.71
CA GLN A 325 -23.96 -2.38 3.88
C GLN A 325 -23.61 -3.86 3.91
N ALA A 326 -24.54 -4.75 3.55
CA ALA A 326 -24.26 -6.19 3.45
C ALA A 326 -23.14 -6.49 2.45
N ILE A 327 -23.12 -5.81 1.30
CA ILE A 327 -22.03 -5.91 0.31
C ILE A 327 -20.72 -5.41 0.93
N GLY A 328 -20.74 -4.28 1.64
CA GLY A 328 -19.57 -3.76 2.36
C GLY A 328 -18.99 -4.78 3.34
N ASN A 329 -19.85 -5.46 4.11
CA ASN A 329 -19.44 -6.52 5.04
C ASN A 329 -18.81 -7.70 4.30
N THR A 330 -19.40 -8.17 3.19
CA THR A 330 -18.83 -9.22 2.35
C THR A 330 -17.45 -8.83 1.81
N LEU A 331 -17.29 -7.60 1.36
CA LEU A 331 -16.00 -7.07 0.87
C LEU A 331 -14.97 -6.88 2.00
N ASN A 332 -15.37 -6.83 3.26
CA ASN A 332 -14.44 -6.85 4.39
C ASN A 332 -14.02 -8.26 4.81
N SER A 333 -14.85 -9.27 4.55
CA SER A 333 -14.53 -10.68 4.88
C SER A 333 -13.45 -11.30 3.98
N GLY A 334 -13.10 -10.65 2.86
CA GLY A 334 -12.05 -11.13 1.96
C GLY A 334 -12.04 -10.44 0.61
N ILE A 335 -11.14 -10.88 -0.27
CA ILE A 335 -11.14 -10.43 -1.67
C ILE A 335 -12.44 -10.91 -2.32
N ALA A 336 -13.11 -10.03 -3.06
CA ALA A 336 -14.34 -10.36 -3.76
C ALA A 336 -14.13 -11.57 -4.69
N LYS A 337 -14.95 -12.61 -4.54
CA LYS A 337 -14.91 -13.80 -5.42
C LYS A 337 -15.33 -13.48 -6.85
N ASP A 338 -16.27 -12.55 -7.00
CA ASP A 338 -16.79 -12.05 -8.28
C ASP A 338 -16.69 -10.51 -8.32
N PRO A 339 -15.49 -9.95 -8.54
CA PRO A 339 -15.29 -8.50 -8.52
C PRO A 339 -16.04 -7.79 -9.66
N ASP A 340 -16.18 -8.43 -10.83
CA ASP A 340 -16.90 -7.86 -11.96
C ASP A 340 -18.41 -7.83 -11.70
N GLY A 341 -18.97 -8.89 -11.11
CA GLY A 341 -20.36 -8.92 -10.68
C GLY A 341 -20.68 -7.84 -9.64
N VAL A 342 -19.83 -7.69 -8.61
CA VAL A 342 -19.96 -6.61 -7.62
C VAL A 342 -19.90 -5.24 -8.29
N ARG A 343 -18.92 -5.02 -9.17
CA ARG A 343 -18.79 -3.77 -9.93
C ARG A 343 -20.07 -3.46 -10.71
N ASN A 344 -20.60 -4.42 -11.46
CA ASN A 344 -21.82 -4.26 -12.25
C ASN A 344 -23.05 -3.98 -11.38
N TYR A 345 -23.15 -4.63 -10.21
CA TYR A 345 -24.19 -4.37 -9.23
C TYR A 345 -24.13 -2.92 -8.73
N LEU A 346 -22.97 -2.45 -8.30
CA LEU A 346 -22.83 -1.10 -7.73
C LEU A 346 -23.01 -0.02 -8.80
N TYR A 347 -22.54 -0.25 -10.03
CA TYR A 347 -22.79 0.63 -11.19
C TYR A 347 -24.29 0.79 -11.47
N ALA A 348 -25.06 -0.28 -11.33
CA ALA A 348 -26.49 -0.28 -11.61
C ALA A 348 -27.29 0.64 -10.68
N LEU A 349 -26.76 0.94 -9.49
CA LEU A 349 -27.42 1.81 -8.52
C LEU A 349 -27.40 3.28 -8.94
N GLY A 350 -26.48 3.66 -9.82
CA GLY A 350 -26.37 5.02 -10.34
C GLY A 350 -26.02 6.05 -9.27
N VAL A 351 -26.26 7.32 -9.60
CA VAL A 351 -25.79 8.50 -8.84
C VAL A 351 -26.37 8.58 -7.43
N ASP A 352 -27.57 8.03 -7.21
CA ASP A 352 -28.25 8.07 -5.92
C ASP A 352 -27.52 7.23 -4.85
N ALA A 353 -26.68 6.28 -5.26
CA ALA A 353 -25.89 5.46 -4.35
C ALA A 353 -24.57 6.11 -3.91
N ILE A 354 -24.16 7.24 -4.51
CA ILE A 354 -22.87 7.88 -4.20
C ILE A 354 -22.66 8.08 -2.69
N PRO A 355 -23.61 8.63 -1.91
CA PRO A 355 -23.44 8.80 -0.46
C PRO A 355 -23.17 7.47 0.25
N SER A 356 -23.97 6.43 -0.03
CA SER A 356 -23.82 5.11 0.61
C SER A 356 -22.53 4.39 0.22
N LEU A 357 -22.02 4.62 -1.00
CA LEU A 357 -20.73 4.07 -1.44
C LEU A 357 -19.54 4.77 -0.78
N ILE A 358 -19.65 6.09 -0.52
CA ILE A 358 -18.66 6.83 0.26
C ILE A 358 -18.65 6.30 1.71
N ASP A 359 -19.82 6.15 2.33
CA ASP A 359 -19.93 5.61 3.70
C ASP A 359 -19.37 4.18 3.77
N MET A 360 -19.56 3.36 2.73
CA MET A 360 -18.95 2.03 2.63
C MET A 360 -17.42 2.11 2.66
N LEU A 361 -16.80 3.06 1.94
CA LEU A 361 -15.34 3.24 1.93
C LEU A 361 -14.76 3.58 3.31
N GLU A 362 -15.55 4.11 4.25
CA GLU A 362 -15.05 4.36 5.61
C GLU A 362 -14.77 3.07 6.38
N THR A 363 -15.49 2.00 6.07
CA THR A 363 -15.36 0.70 6.76
C THR A 363 -14.52 -0.31 6.00
N LEU A 364 -14.27 -0.10 4.70
CA LEU A 364 -13.53 -1.05 3.88
C LEU A 364 -12.03 -1.08 4.21
N GLN A 365 -11.47 -2.24 4.48
CA GLN A 365 -10.04 -2.35 4.84
C GLN A 365 -9.15 -2.77 3.65
N LEU A 366 -9.68 -3.58 2.73
CA LEU A 366 -8.89 -4.18 1.67
C LEU A 366 -8.74 -3.24 0.46
N LEU A 367 -7.50 -2.87 0.14
CA LEU A 367 -7.18 -1.96 -0.97
C LEU A 367 -7.80 -2.36 -2.33
N PRO A 368 -7.79 -3.65 -2.77
CA PRO A 368 -8.44 -4.04 -4.02
C PRO A 368 -9.94 -3.75 -4.04
N ASN A 369 -10.62 -3.96 -2.92
CA ASN A 369 -12.07 -3.72 -2.79
C ASN A 369 -12.37 -2.22 -2.70
N ARG A 370 -11.54 -1.44 -1.98
CA ARG A 370 -11.61 0.03 -2.00
C ARG A 370 -11.47 0.57 -3.42
N ARG A 371 -10.49 0.07 -4.19
CA ARG A 371 -10.28 0.45 -5.59
C ARG A 371 -11.47 0.11 -6.48
N LEU A 372 -12.07 -1.05 -6.29
CA LEU A 372 -13.30 -1.44 -6.98
C LEU A 372 -14.42 -0.42 -6.74
N VAL A 373 -14.69 -0.06 -5.48
CA VAL A 373 -15.73 0.93 -5.14
C VAL A 373 -15.37 2.33 -5.67
N CYS A 374 -14.10 2.74 -5.58
CA CYS A 374 -13.63 3.99 -6.17
C CYS A 374 -13.83 4.04 -7.69
N ASP A 375 -13.59 2.94 -8.40
CA ASP A 375 -13.80 2.85 -9.84
C ASP A 375 -15.27 3.08 -10.21
N VAL A 376 -16.18 2.52 -9.41
CA VAL A 376 -17.63 2.72 -9.57
C VAL A 376 -17.98 4.18 -9.32
N LEU A 377 -17.53 4.76 -8.19
CA LEU A 377 -17.75 6.16 -7.85
C LEU A 377 -17.27 7.13 -8.94
N ALA A 378 -16.08 6.88 -9.51
CA ALA A 378 -15.54 7.72 -10.57
C ALA A 378 -16.39 7.66 -11.85
N ALA A 379 -17.02 6.53 -12.14
CA ALA A 379 -17.79 6.37 -13.35
C ALA A 379 -19.22 6.91 -13.26
N ILE A 380 -19.86 6.80 -12.09
CA ILE A 380 -21.20 7.36 -11.88
C ILE A 380 -21.14 8.84 -11.45
N GLY A 381 -20.06 9.26 -10.79
CA GLY A 381 -19.95 10.54 -10.10
C GLY A 381 -19.41 11.71 -10.91
N GLY A 382 -19.28 11.60 -12.23
CA GLY A 382 -18.66 12.64 -13.07
C GLY A 382 -19.28 14.04 -12.93
N ALA A 383 -20.60 14.13 -12.70
CA ALA A 383 -21.31 15.38 -12.46
C ALA A 383 -21.35 15.82 -10.98
N TYR A 384 -20.83 14.99 -10.07
CA TYR A 384 -20.95 15.13 -8.61
C TYR A 384 -19.58 15.25 -7.92
N VAL A 385 -18.59 15.78 -8.64
CA VAL A 385 -17.21 15.95 -8.15
C VAL A 385 -17.16 16.70 -6.82
N GLU A 386 -18.03 17.70 -6.64
CA GLU A 386 -18.10 18.48 -5.41
C GLU A 386 -18.38 17.62 -4.16
N THR A 387 -19.18 16.56 -4.31
CA THR A 387 -19.45 15.59 -3.23
C THR A 387 -18.17 14.87 -2.79
N PHE A 388 -17.27 14.57 -3.72
CA PHE A 388 -15.95 13.98 -3.40
C PHE A 388 -14.98 15.01 -2.83
N ALA A 389 -15.00 16.23 -3.37
CA ALA A 389 -14.15 17.33 -2.91
C ALA A 389 -14.41 17.68 -1.43
N GLN A 390 -15.67 17.69 -1.00
CA GLN A 390 -16.06 17.93 0.39
C GLN A 390 -15.50 16.89 1.37
N ARG A 391 -15.10 15.70 0.89
CA ARG A 391 -14.50 14.64 1.71
C ARG A 391 -12.97 14.72 1.81
N LEU A 392 -12.33 15.68 1.13
CA LEU A 392 -10.88 15.88 1.21
C LEU A 392 -10.39 16.48 2.53
N THR A 393 -11.29 17.04 3.33
CA THR A 393 -11.00 17.55 4.69
C THR A 393 -11.29 16.52 5.78
N HIS A 394 -11.61 15.28 5.41
CA HIS A 394 -11.98 14.23 6.35
C HIS A 394 -10.74 13.72 7.13
N PRO A 395 -10.84 13.45 8.44
CA PRO A 395 -9.68 13.02 9.25
C PRO A 395 -9.07 11.69 8.79
N SER A 396 -9.86 10.77 8.22
CA SER A 396 -9.35 9.51 7.68
C SER A 396 -8.53 9.73 6.42
N SER A 397 -7.23 9.43 6.51
CA SER A 397 -6.30 9.56 5.39
C SER A 397 -6.62 8.60 4.24
N ASN A 398 -7.14 7.41 4.55
CA ASN A 398 -7.58 6.43 3.55
C ASN A 398 -8.76 6.94 2.72
N LEU A 399 -9.76 7.57 3.35
CA LEU A 399 -10.88 8.16 2.62
C LEU A 399 -10.41 9.30 1.72
N VAL A 400 -9.55 10.18 2.22
CA VAL A 400 -8.99 11.29 1.42
C VAL A 400 -8.22 10.76 0.21
N LYS A 401 -7.37 9.74 0.37
CA LYS A 401 -6.65 9.09 -0.74
C LYS A 401 -7.59 8.50 -1.79
N ASP A 402 -8.69 7.91 -1.36
CA ASP A 402 -9.71 7.38 -2.26
C ASP A 402 -10.43 8.49 -3.02
N MET A 403 -10.79 9.59 -2.35
CA MET A 403 -11.41 10.74 -3.01
C MET A 403 -10.45 11.40 -4.00
N ILE A 404 -9.16 11.54 -3.66
CA ILE A 404 -8.14 12.00 -4.61
C ILE A 404 -8.09 11.08 -5.84
N TYR A 405 -8.11 9.77 -5.64
CA TYR A 405 -8.13 8.81 -6.75
C TYR A 405 -9.38 8.94 -7.62
N VAL A 406 -10.56 9.03 -7.00
CA VAL A 406 -11.84 9.22 -7.71
C VAL A 406 -11.81 10.50 -8.54
N ILE A 407 -11.40 11.62 -7.94
CA ILE A 407 -11.31 12.94 -8.60
C ILE A 407 -10.25 12.91 -9.71
N ASP A 408 -9.11 12.25 -9.50
CA ASP A 408 -8.08 12.10 -10.53
C ASP A 408 -8.61 11.35 -11.74
N LYS A 409 -9.39 10.28 -11.50
CA LYS A 409 -9.99 9.45 -12.54
C LYS A 409 -11.13 10.15 -13.28
N VAL A 410 -11.94 10.95 -12.58
CA VAL A 410 -12.97 11.81 -13.20
C VAL A 410 -12.32 12.93 -14.02
N ASN A 411 -11.19 13.46 -13.54
CA ASN A 411 -10.39 14.52 -14.17
C ASN A 411 -11.20 15.80 -14.51
N PRO A 412 -11.81 16.47 -13.51
CA PRO A 412 -12.53 17.72 -13.73
C PRO A 412 -11.59 18.87 -14.15
N PRO A 413 -12.07 19.92 -14.83
CA PRO A 413 -11.24 21.05 -15.26
C PRO A 413 -10.51 21.77 -14.11
N ASN A 414 -11.13 21.84 -12.93
CA ASN A 414 -10.59 22.46 -11.72
C ASN A 414 -9.91 21.45 -10.76
N LYS A 415 -9.45 20.31 -11.28
CA LYS A 415 -8.85 19.22 -10.48
C LYS A 415 -7.76 19.68 -9.53
N PHE A 416 -6.82 20.50 -10.01
CA PHE A 416 -5.69 20.94 -9.18
C PHE A 416 -6.08 21.99 -8.15
N GLN A 417 -7.08 22.83 -8.44
CA GLN A 417 -7.72 23.67 -7.44
C GLN A 417 -8.32 22.84 -6.30
N ILE A 418 -8.99 21.73 -6.63
CA ILE A 418 -9.54 20.81 -5.64
C ILE A 418 -8.41 20.14 -4.83
N PHE A 419 -7.38 19.61 -5.48
CA PHE A 419 -6.23 19.00 -4.80
C PHE A 419 -5.47 19.97 -3.89
N ALA A 420 -5.40 21.24 -4.27
CA ALA A 420 -4.73 22.25 -3.46
C ALA A 420 -5.33 22.43 -2.06
N THR A 421 -6.62 22.09 -1.86
CA THR A 421 -7.25 22.11 -0.53
C THR A 421 -6.60 21.12 0.45
N VAL A 422 -6.04 20.01 -0.05
CA VAL A 422 -5.37 18.99 0.78
C VAL A 422 -4.02 19.49 1.28
N LEU A 423 -3.44 20.55 0.70
CA LEU A 423 -2.17 21.12 1.16
C LEU A 423 -2.26 21.75 2.55
N GLU A 424 -3.47 21.96 3.07
CA GLU A 424 -3.75 22.46 4.42
C GLU A 424 -4.21 21.35 5.39
N HIS A 425 -4.21 20.09 4.94
CA HIS A 425 -4.69 18.96 5.73
C HIS A 425 -3.81 18.68 6.97
N PRO A 426 -4.38 18.29 8.13
CA PRO A 426 -3.60 18.02 9.34
C PRO A 426 -2.53 16.93 9.14
N ASN A 427 -2.84 15.90 8.34
CA ASN A 427 -1.91 14.84 7.96
C ASN A 427 -0.80 15.36 7.02
N ALA A 428 0.45 15.34 7.49
CA ALA A 428 1.62 15.78 6.75
C ALA A 428 1.94 14.90 5.51
N ILE A 429 1.72 13.60 5.60
CA ILE A 429 1.97 12.65 4.50
C ILE A 429 1.03 12.96 3.33
N LEU A 430 -0.27 13.17 3.62
CA LEU A 430 -1.25 13.56 2.59
C LEU A 430 -0.90 14.88 1.91
N ARG A 431 -0.45 15.87 2.69
CA ARG A 431 0.02 17.16 2.15
C ARG A 431 1.18 16.94 1.17
N LEU A 432 2.19 16.16 1.56
CA LEU A 432 3.37 15.87 0.74
C LEU A 432 3.04 15.06 -0.52
N GLU A 433 2.23 14.01 -0.40
CA GLU A 433 1.78 13.18 -1.53
C GLU A 433 0.98 14.02 -2.54
N THR A 434 0.05 14.84 -2.05
CA THR A 434 -0.78 15.69 -2.91
C THR A 434 0.06 16.78 -3.59
N LEU A 435 1.00 17.39 -2.86
CA LEU A 435 1.96 18.34 -3.43
C LEU A 435 2.78 17.71 -4.55
N ALA A 436 3.20 16.45 -4.39
CA ALA A 436 3.92 15.72 -5.43
C ALA A 436 3.04 15.45 -6.66
N VAL A 437 1.75 15.14 -6.47
CA VAL A 437 0.78 14.99 -7.58
C VAL A 437 0.61 16.29 -8.34
N ILE A 438 0.39 17.42 -7.64
CA ILE A 438 0.29 18.76 -8.24
C ILE A 438 1.57 19.10 -9.01
N GLY A 439 2.73 18.89 -8.38
CA GLY A 439 4.04 19.21 -8.93
C GLY A 439 4.44 18.40 -10.16
N ARG A 440 3.92 17.18 -10.36
CA ARG A 440 4.19 16.35 -11.54
C ARG A 440 3.42 16.77 -12.79
N SER A 441 2.36 17.57 -12.65
CA SER A 441 1.51 17.95 -13.78
C SER A 441 2.17 18.94 -14.76
N GLY A 442 3.09 19.78 -14.26
CA GLY A 442 3.80 20.80 -15.04
C GLY A 442 2.96 22.00 -15.50
N GLY A 443 1.68 22.12 -15.09
CA GLY A 443 0.79 23.22 -15.50
C GLY A 443 1.06 24.55 -14.78
N ASP A 444 0.74 25.68 -15.41
CA ASP A 444 0.94 27.03 -14.84
C ASP A 444 0.19 27.25 -13.52
N GLU A 445 -1.06 26.78 -13.41
CA GLU A 445 -1.82 26.81 -12.15
C GLU A 445 -1.11 26.02 -11.04
N CYS A 446 -0.54 24.86 -11.39
CA CYS A 446 0.20 24.03 -10.44
C CYS A 446 1.50 24.69 -9.99
N PHE A 447 2.17 25.43 -10.88
CA PHE A 447 3.34 26.23 -10.53
C PHE A 447 2.99 27.25 -9.44
N ASP A 448 1.85 27.92 -9.53
CA ASP A 448 1.43 28.90 -8.52
C ASP A 448 1.23 28.27 -7.14
N TYR A 449 0.71 27.04 -7.08
CA TYR A 449 0.62 26.28 -5.83
C TYR A 449 2.00 25.92 -5.27
N ILE A 450 2.90 25.39 -6.11
CA ILE A 450 4.29 25.07 -5.70
C ILE A 450 5.02 26.32 -5.21
N ALA A 451 4.88 27.44 -5.94
CA ALA A 451 5.49 28.72 -5.62
C ALA A 451 4.97 29.33 -4.32
N ARG A 452 3.68 29.12 -4.00
CA ARG A 452 3.10 29.52 -2.71
C ARG A 452 3.66 28.67 -1.57
N VAL A 453 3.66 27.34 -1.75
CA VAL A 453 4.13 26.41 -0.71
C VAL A 453 5.59 26.68 -0.36
N ILE A 454 6.49 26.75 -1.34
CA ILE A 454 7.91 26.96 -1.10
C ILE A 454 8.23 28.29 -0.39
N LYS A 455 7.41 29.33 -0.59
CA LYS A 455 7.63 30.66 0.02
C LYS A 455 7.00 30.82 1.40
N GLN A 456 5.83 30.24 1.63
CA GLN A 456 4.94 30.65 2.72
C GLN A 456 4.55 29.51 3.65
N HIS A 457 4.70 28.25 3.24
CA HIS A 457 4.22 27.14 4.06
C HIS A 457 5.04 27.04 5.36
N PRO A 458 4.40 26.91 6.55
CA PRO A 458 5.12 26.91 7.84
C PRO A 458 6.04 25.69 8.00
N ASP A 459 5.59 24.53 7.53
CA ASP A 459 6.34 23.26 7.55
C ASP A 459 7.49 23.23 6.55
N ALA A 460 8.72 23.01 7.04
CA ALA A 460 9.94 22.94 6.23
C ALA A 460 9.97 21.73 5.29
N GLN A 461 9.32 20.61 5.63
CA GLN A 461 9.24 19.44 4.75
C GLN A 461 8.40 19.74 3.51
N MET A 462 7.30 20.49 3.68
CA MET A 462 6.48 20.96 2.55
C MET A 462 7.26 21.90 1.63
N ARG A 463 8.02 22.86 2.19
CA ARG A 463 8.88 23.73 1.39
C ARG A 463 9.97 22.96 0.64
N SER A 464 10.59 21.99 1.33
CA SER A 464 11.60 21.09 0.73
C SER A 464 11.01 20.26 -0.41
N GLN A 465 9.81 19.71 -0.25
CA GLN A 465 9.14 18.95 -1.28
C GLN A 465 8.74 19.84 -2.46
N ALA A 466 8.24 21.06 -2.22
CA ALA A 466 7.96 22.04 -3.26
C ALA A 466 9.22 22.37 -4.09
N ALA A 467 10.37 22.57 -3.43
CA ALA A 467 11.64 22.78 -4.11
C ALA A 467 11.99 21.63 -5.06
N ARG A 468 11.81 20.38 -4.62
CA ARG A 468 12.05 19.18 -5.45
C ARG A 468 11.11 19.09 -6.65
N MET A 469 9.94 19.73 -6.62
CA MET A 469 8.98 19.73 -7.73
C MET A 469 9.24 20.83 -8.77
N LEU A 470 10.00 21.88 -8.44
CA LEU A 470 10.30 22.98 -9.37
C LEU A 470 10.91 22.54 -10.72
N PRO A 471 11.80 21.53 -10.79
CA PRO A 471 12.32 21.00 -12.06
C PRO A 471 11.28 20.50 -13.06
N ASN A 472 10.04 20.21 -12.62
CA ASN A 472 8.96 19.77 -13.51
C ASN A 472 8.29 20.92 -14.29
N PHE A 473 8.67 22.18 -14.02
CA PHE A 473 8.10 23.38 -14.64
C PHE A 473 9.10 24.05 -15.60
N PRO A 474 8.65 25.00 -16.45
CA PRO A 474 9.55 25.74 -17.33
C PRO A 474 10.76 26.32 -16.60
N ALA A 475 11.95 26.06 -17.16
CA ALA A 475 13.24 26.30 -16.51
C ALA A 475 13.46 27.78 -16.14
N ASP A 476 12.95 28.70 -16.95
CA ASP A 476 13.01 30.14 -16.73
C ASP A 476 12.17 30.60 -15.53
N LYS A 477 10.93 30.12 -15.41
CA LYS A 477 10.05 30.42 -14.27
C LYS A 477 10.59 29.83 -12.97
N GLY A 478 10.99 28.56 -13.00
CA GLY A 478 11.51 27.84 -11.84
C GLY A 478 12.84 28.43 -11.34
N ALA A 479 13.77 28.74 -12.24
CA ALA A 479 15.09 29.28 -11.88
C ALA A 479 14.99 30.63 -11.17
N GLY A 480 14.19 31.56 -11.70
CA GLY A 480 14.04 32.89 -11.10
C GLY A 480 13.48 32.83 -9.67
N LEU A 481 12.46 31.99 -9.47
CA LEU A 481 11.88 31.73 -8.15
C LEU A 481 12.91 31.12 -7.19
N LEU A 482 13.61 30.07 -7.62
CA LEU A 482 14.54 29.31 -6.81
C LEU A 482 15.74 30.14 -6.39
N LEU A 483 16.37 30.85 -7.34
CA LEU A 483 17.51 31.73 -7.05
C LEU A 483 17.10 32.89 -6.15
N GLY A 484 15.91 33.46 -6.36
CA GLY A 484 15.35 34.50 -5.49
C GLY A 484 15.20 34.04 -4.03
N ILE A 485 14.86 32.77 -3.80
CA ILE A 485 14.79 32.20 -2.44
C ILE A 485 16.18 32.05 -1.85
N ILE A 486 17.14 31.48 -2.59
CA ILE A 486 18.50 31.20 -2.09
C ILE A 486 19.24 32.48 -1.66
N VAL A 487 18.99 33.61 -2.33
CA VAL A 487 19.61 34.90 -1.96
C VAL A 487 18.86 35.65 -0.86
N SER A 488 17.72 35.14 -0.39
CA SER A 488 16.88 35.81 0.61
C SER A 488 17.32 35.54 2.06
N GLU A 489 16.85 36.35 3.01
CA GLU A 489 17.04 36.09 4.44
C GLU A 489 16.35 34.79 4.90
N ALA A 490 15.29 34.36 4.20
CA ALA A 490 14.58 33.12 4.51
C ALA A 490 15.48 31.89 4.31
N PHE A 491 16.38 31.91 3.32
CA PHE A 491 17.34 30.84 3.08
C PHE A 491 18.31 30.66 4.26
N GLU A 492 18.79 31.75 4.86
CA GLU A 492 19.72 31.66 6.00
C GLU A 492 19.09 30.92 7.19
N LYS A 493 17.79 31.16 7.42
CA LYS A 493 16.98 30.54 8.48
C LYS A 493 16.42 29.16 8.12
N ALA A 494 16.55 28.73 6.86
CA ALA A 494 16.05 27.44 6.40
C ALA A 494 16.80 26.27 7.05
N SER A 495 16.12 25.14 7.20
CA SER A 495 16.73 23.90 7.69
C SER A 495 17.75 23.35 6.68
N ASP A 496 18.66 22.49 7.14
CA ASP A 496 19.63 21.85 6.25
C ASP A 496 18.96 20.99 5.17
N SER A 497 17.85 20.33 5.50
CA SER A 497 17.04 19.56 4.54
C SER A 497 16.47 20.44 3.43
N GLU A 498 15.99 21.64 3.78
CA GLU A 498 15.45 22.62 2.83
C GLU A 498 16.55 23.21 1.95
N LYS A 499 17.69 23.60 2.54
CA LYS A 499 18.86 24.08 1.80
C LYS A 499 19.37 23.05 0.79
N LYS A 500 19.49 21.78 1.20
CA LYS A 500 19.86 20.66 0.32
C LYS A 500 18.85 20.48 -0.81
N ALA A 501 17.55 20.55 -0.52
CA ALA A 501 16.50 20.41 -1.54
C ALA A 501 16.52 21.56 -2.56
N LEU A 502 16.73 22.80 -2.12
CA LEU A 502 16.87 23.97 -3.00
C LEU A 502 18.07 23.82 -3.94
N PHE A 503 19.24 23.43 -3.43
CA PHE A 503 20.43 23.24 -4.25
C PHE A 503 20.34 22.04 -5.20
N ALA A 504 19.69 20.95 -4.79
CA ALA A 504 19.37 19.85 -5.70
C ALA A 504 18.47 20.31 -6.85
N ALA A 505 17.46 21.14 -6.56
CA ALA A 505 16.60 21.73 -7.59
C ALA A 505 17.38 22.64 -8.55
N VAL A 506 18.34 23.44 -8.06
CA VAL A 506 19.20 24.30 -8.90
C VAL A 506 19.94 23.46 -9.94
N VAL A 507 20.50 22.33 -9.53
CA VAL A 507 21.24 21.43 -10.41
C VAL A 507 20.31 20.77 -11.44
N MET A 508 19.13 20.29 -11.02
CA MET A 508 18.18 19.60 -11.89
C MET A 508 17.52 20.51 -12.93
N MET A 509 17.43 21.83 -12.69
CA MET A 509 16.75 22.75 -13.61
C MET A 509 17.47 22.95 -14.94
N HIS A 510 18.81 22.84 -14.97
CA HIS A 510 19.64 23.07 -16.17
C HIS A 510 19.33 24.39 -16.92
N ALA A 511 18.94 25.44 -16.19
CA ALA A 511 18.70 26.76 -16.75
C ALA A 511 20.02 27.55 -16.87
N PRO A 512 20.17 28.45 -17.86
CA PRO A 512 21.38 29.27 -17.98
C PRO A 512 21.72 30.05 -16.70
N GLN A 513 20.70 30.52 -15.98
CA GLN A 513 20.85 31.27 -14.73
C GLN A 513 21.30 30.39 -13.56
N THR A 514 20.77 29.16 -13.44
CA THR A 514 21.18 28.22 -12.39
C THR A 514 22.59 27.69 -12.62
N ASP A 515 22.94 27.43 -13.88
CA ASP A 515 24.29 27.01 -14.24
C ASP A 515 25.32 28.13 -13.99
N GLN A 516 24.97 29.38 -14.31
CA GLN A 516 25.82 30.52 -14.01
C GLN A 516 25.98 30.70 -12.50
N PHE A 517 24.88 30.59 -11.74
CA PHE A 517 24.92 30.67 -10.29
C PHE A 517 25.85 29.61 -9.66
N LEU A 518 25.80 28.35 -10.12
CA LEU A 518 26.71 27.30 -9.67
C LEU A 518 28.18 27.63 -9.99
N ARG A 519 28.45 28.14 -11.20
CA ARG A 519 29.80 28.59 -11.58
C ARG A 519 30.30 29.71 -10.67
N ASP A 520 29.46 30.71 -10.42
CA ASP A 520 29.81 31.86 -9.57
C ASP A 520 30.12 31.43 -8.13
N ILE A 521 29.40 30.45 -7.58
CA ILE A 521 29.70 29.88 -6.24
C ILE A 521 31.09 29.24 -6.21
N PHE A 522 31.44 28.45 -7.21
CA PHE A 522 32.74 27.78 -7.25
C PHE A 522 33.90 28.72 -7.63
N ASP A 523 33.64 29.77 -8.41
CA ASP A 523 34.66 30.76 -8.78
C ASP A 523 35.07 31.67 -7.61
N GLN A 524 34.21 31.84 -6.60
CA GLN A 524 34.55 32.60 -5.40
C GLN A 524 35.67 31.92 -4.61
N LYS A 525 36.78 32.62 -4.38
CA LYS A 525 37.86 32.14 -3.52
C LYS A 525 37.37 32.00 -2.08
N SER A 526 37.72 30.89 -1.43
CA SER A 526 37.53 30.76 0.01
C SER A 526 38.37 31.84 0.72
N GLY A 527 37.72 32.80 1.41
CA GLY A 527 38.33 34.04 1.89
C GLY A 527 38.29 34.23 3.42
N MET A 528 39.28 34.92 4.00
CA MET A 528 39.59 34.94 5.44
C MET A 528 38.52 35.49 6.40
N PHE A 529 37.55 36.30 5.93
CA PHE A 529 36.58 37.01 6.78
C PHE A 529 35.10 36.61 6.56
N ALA A 530 34.80 35.75 5.58
CA ALA A 530 33.45 35.22 5.30
C ALA A 530 33.45 33.69 5.07
N LYS A 531 34.46 32.98 5.63
CA LYS A 531 34.79 31.58 5.35
C LYS A 531 33.59 30.63 5.35
N LYS A 532 32.76 30.71 6.39
CA LYS A 532 31.73 29.71 6.65
C LYS A 532 30.63 29.72 5.59
N ARG A 533 30.04 30.89 5.28
CA ARG A 533 28.91 30.99 4.35
C ARG A 533 29.25 30.59 2.91
N VAL A 534 30.42 30.99 2.40
CA VAL A 534 30.84 30.66 1.03
C VAL A 534 31.14 29.17 0.91
N ASP A 535 31.85 28.59 1.88
CA ASP A 535 32.18 27.18 1.86
C ASP A 535 30.94 26.30 2.10
N ASP A 536 29.99 26.73 2.96
CA ASP A 536 28.70 26.07 3.16
C ASP A 536 27.87 26.02 1.86
N MET A 537 27.82 27.11 1.09
CA MET A 537 27.16 27.13 -0.23
C MET A 537 27.84 26.20 -1.24
N LYS A 538 29.18 26.11 -1.23
CA LYS A 538 29.91 25.16 -2.08
C LYS A 538 29.59 23.71 -1.70
N LEU A 539 29.51 23.39 -0.40
CA LEU A 539 29.14 22.07 0.07
C LEU A 539 27.69 21.71 -0.31
N LEU A 540 26.75 22.65 -0.21
CA LEU A 540 25.39 22.47 -0.68
C LEU A 540 25.33 22.24 -2.20
N ALA A 541 26.11 22.99 -2.98
CA ALA A 541 26.22 22.78 -4.43
C ALA A 541 26.80 21.41 -4.77
N ILE A 542 27.84 20.97 -4.06
CA ILE A 542 28.42 19.62 -4.21
C ILE A 542 27.35 18.55 -3.90
N GLY A 543 26.62 18.70 -2.79
CA GLY A 543 25.53 17.78 -2.44
C GLY A 543 24.41 17.76 -3.48
N GLY A 544 24.06 18.91 -4.05
CA GLY A 544 23.10 19.00 -5.16
C GLY A 544 23.58 18.24 -6.41
N LEU A 545 24.86 18.39 -6.79
CA LEU A 545 25.47 17.69 -7.91
C LEU A 545 25.54 16.16 -7.69
N GLU A 546 25.69 15.74 -6.44
CA GLU A 546 25.64 14.32 -6.06
C GLU A 546 24.23 13.72 -6.08
N ALA A 547 23.22 14.52 -5.70
CA ALA A 547 21.82 14.14 -5.70
C ALA A 547 21.22 14.08 -7.12
N ALA A 548 21.77 14.84 -8.07
CA ALA A 548 21.38 14.87 -9.47
C ALA A 548 22.55 14.52 -10.41
N PRO A 549 22.93 13.23 -10.52
CA PRO A 549 24.10 12.80 -11.29
C PRO A 549 23.99 13.17 -12.77
N SER A 550 25.03 13.86 -13.28
CA SER A 550 25.16 14.20 -14.71
C SER A 550 26.62 14.29 -15.12
N ILE A 551 26.91 14.13 -16.42
CA ILE A 551 28.28 14.26 -16.95
C ILE A 551 28.84 15.68 -16.72
N PRO A 552 28.10 16.78 -17.02
CA PRO A 552 28.57 18.13 -16.71
C PRO A 552 28.81 18.34 -15.21
N GLY A 553 27.94 17.80 -14.36
CA GLY A 553 28.12 17.86 -12.91
C GLY A 553 29.37 17.13 -12.43
N LEU A 554 29.65 15.95 -12.98
CA LEU A 554 30.88 15.19 -12.69
C LEU A 554 32.15 15.98 -13.08
N GLN A 555 32.14 16.66 -14.23
CA GLN A 555 33.25 17.50 -14.66
C GLN A 555 33.47 18.68 -13.71
N MET A 556 32.38 19.33 -13.27
CA MET A 556 32.43 20.41 -12.30
C MET A 556 33.00 19.94 -10.96
N LEU A 557 32.53 18.80 -10.43
CA LEU A 557 33.06 18.20 -9.20
C LEU A 557 34.55 17.85 -9.33
N ALA A 558 34.98 17.30 -10.46
CA ALA A 558 36.38 16.98 -10.71
C ALA A 558 37.29 18.22 -10.75
N GLN A 559 36.82 19.33 -11.33
CA GLN A 559 37.56 20.60 -11.32
C GLN A 559 37.72 21.15 -9.91
N VAL A 560 36.63 21.18 -9.12
CA VAL A 560 36.66 21.65 -7.73
C VAL A 560 37.59 20.79 -6.87
N ALA A 561 37.56 19.47 -7.05
CA ALA A 561 38.40 18.52 -6.29
C ALA A 561 39.91 18.64 -6.55
N GLN A 562 40.32 19.34 -7.62
CA GLN A 562 41.72 19.52 -8.03
C GLN A 562 42.25 20.94 -7.76
N ASP A 563 41.39 21.95 -7.56
CA ASP A 563 41.82 23.34 -7.34
C ASP A 563 41.99 23.70 -5.84
N LEU A 564 43.06 23.14 -5.25
CA LEU A 564 43.51 23.45 -3.88
C LEU A 564 43.94 24.91 -3.66
N LYS A 565 44.08 25.71 -4.73
CA LYS A 565 44.43 27.13 -4.63
C LYS A 565 43.19 28.00 -4.37
N ARG A 566 42.03 27.55 -4.85
CA ARG A 566 40.77 28.30 -4.80
C ARG A 566 39.82 27.79 -3.72
N HIS A 567 39.86 26.50 -3.41
CA HIS A 567 38.98 25.85 -2.46
C HIS A 567 39.74 25.37 -1.22
N ASN A 568 39.05 25.36 -0.07
CA ASN A 568 39.60 24.78 1.15
C ASN A 568 39.68 23.23 1.05
N LYS A 569 40.34 22.59 2.02
CA LYS A 569 40.53 21.14 2.02
C LYS A 569 39.21 20.36 2.06
N ASP A 570 38.28 20.77 2.93
CA ASP A 570 37.01 20.08 3.16
C ASP A 570 36.11 20.08 1.91
N VAL A 571 36.05 21.21 1.20
CA VAL A 571 35.33 21.36 -0.07
C VAL A 571 35.95 20.48 -1.16
N CYS A 572 37.28 20.44 -1.26
CA CYS A 572 37.98 19.56 -2.21
C CYS A 572 37.73 18.07 -1.92
N GLU A 573 37.74 17.68 -0.65
CA GLU A 573 37.48 16.30 -0.23
C GLU A 573 36.02 15.90 -0.47
N ALA A 574 35.06 16.76 -0.13
CA ALA A 574 33.65 16.57 -0.43
C ALA A 574 33.39 16.44 -1.93
N ALA A 575 33.99 17.33 -2.75
CA ALA A 575 33.86 17.26 -4.20
C ALA A 575 34.43 15.97 -4.78
N ARG A 576 35.56 15.47 -4.23
CA ARG A 576 36.16 14.20 -4.64
C ARG A 576 35.27 13.01 -4.29
N ALA A 577 34.72 12.98 -3.09
CA ALA A 577 33.79 11.93 -2.66
C ALA A 577 32.52 11.92 -3.53
N ALA A 578 31.91 13.09 -3.73
CA ALA A 578 30.75 13.26 -4.60
C ALA A 578 31.05 12.84 -6.05
N ALA A 579 32.23 13.17 -6.60
CA ALA A 579 32.61 12.75 -7.95
C ALA A 579 32.69 11.23 -8.09
N ILE A 580 33.19 10.52 -7.07
CA ILE A 580 33.23 9.05 -7.05
C ILE A 580 31.81 8.49 -7.05
N ASN A 581 30.94 9.02 -6.19
CA ASN A 581 29.55 8.56 -6.07
C ASN A 581 28.75 8.84 -7.35
N VAL A 582 28.88 10.04 -7.94
CA VAL A 582 28.26 10.39 -9.22
C VAL A 582 28.77 9.48 -10.33
N LYS A 583 30.08 9.24 -10.41
CA LYS A 583 30.67 8.34 -11.41
C LYS A 583 30.13 6.91 -11.27
N ALA A 584 30.02 6.38 -10.04
CA ALA A 584 29.45 5.06 -9.80
C ALA A 584 27.99 4.99 -10.26
N LYS A 585 27.17 5.99 -9.90
CA LYS A 585 25.76 6.09 -10.32
C LYS A 585 25.61 6.16 -11.85
N LEU A 586 26.47 6.91 -12.54
CA LEU A 586 26.44 7.06 -14.01
C LEU A 586 26.91 5.80 -14.76
N LEU A 587 27.84 5.03 -14.18
CA LEU A 587 28.40 3.82 -14.80
C LEU A 587 27.64 2.54 -14.42
N GLY A 588 26.64 2.63 -13.53
CA GLY A 588 25.81 1.50 -13.12
C GLY A 588 26.54 0.48 -12.23
N SER A 589 27.67 0.85 -11.64
CA SER A 589 28.51 0.01 -10.79
C SER A 589 28.12 0.06 -9.32
#